data_AF-A0A645DRG1-F1
#
_entry.id   AF-A0A645DRG1-F1
#
_cell.length_a   1.000
_cell.length_b   1.000
_cell.length_c   1.000
_cell.angle_alpha   90.00
_cell.angle_beta   90.00
_cell.angle_gamma   90.00
#
_symmetry.space_group_name_H-M   'P 1'
#
loop_
_entity.id
_entity.type
_entity.pdbx_description
1 polymer ?
#
loop_
_entity_poly.entity_id
_entity_poly.type
_entity_poly.pdbx_seq_one_letter_code
_entity_poly.pdbx_strand_id
1 'polypeptide(L)'
;MTQFAGKIIDMKRNPEDILSVNTSLWNKIYKSELLKNMENLEIPPKILDDMMFLLLIYLNANRITFIKDPMYYYMIRQDSIMGQIRKEQIESTEKAMVEVKNIYLRSKSGKTLIPVIDAMAFLHFGISLMFRISYDKNSNLKEELKNNAAFLNAYFPDWKNSEYLKISYVLAHHNNNLKVAIVKKFYKIHLYRAFLWFYRLIIDKMKIDIKW
;
A
#
# COMPACT_ATOMS: atom_id res chain seq x y z
N MET A 1 -5.70 16.83 1.56
CA MET A 1 -4.24 16.79 1.71
C MET A 1 -3.66 18.02 1.02
N THR A 2 -3.36 19.07 1.75
CA THR A 2 -2.75 20.31 1.20
C THR A 2 -1.24 20.16 0.99
N GLN A 3 -0.63 19.13 1.59
CA GLN A 3 0.82 18.89 1.65
C GLN A 3 1.45 18.50 0.31
N PHE A 4 0.65 18.16 -0.70
CA PHE A 4 1.13 17.76 -2.03
C PHE A 4 0.92 18.82 -3.10
N ALA A 5 0.39 20.00 -2.76
CA ALA A 5 0.11 21.05 -3.74
C ALA A 5 1.36 21.40 -4.57
N GLY A 6 1.28 21.25 -5.90
CA GLY A 6 2.40 21.50 -6.80
C GLY A 6 3.45 20.41 -6.87
N LYS A 7 3.31 19.30 -6.10
CA LYS A 7 4.20 18.14 -6.22
C LYS A 7 3.92 17.44 -7.55
N ILE A 8 5.00 16.92 -8.15
CA ILE A 8 4.96 16.08 -9.33
C ILE A 8 5.67 14.78 -8.99
N ILE A 9 4.98 13.66 -9.17
CA ILE A 9 5.61 12.34 -9.17
C ILE A 9 5.87 12.00 -10.63
N ASP A 10 7.14 11.84 -10.99
CA ASP A 10 7.59 11.35 -12.29
C ASP A 10 7.97 9.88 -12.12
N MET A 11 7.23 8.99 -12.79
CA MET A 11 7.36 7.54 -12.62
C MET A 11 8.73 7.01 -13.08
N LYS A 12 9.55 7.81 -13.75
CA LYS A 12 10.94 7.45 -14.11
C LYS A 12 11.98 7.99 -13.13
N ARG A 13 11.66 9.01 -12.33
CA ARG A 13 12.62 9.70 -11.46
C ARG A 13 12.42 9.39 -9.98
N ASN A 14 11.16 9.38 -9.54
CA ASN A 14 10.77 9.21 -8.15
C ASN A 14 9.51 8.33 -8.01
N PRO A 15 9.48 7.13 -8.62
CA PRO A 15 8.29 6.27 -8.58
C PRO A 15 7.90 5.82 -7.16
N GLU A 16 8.83 5.81 -6.22
CA GLU A 16 8.59 5.48 -4.81
C GLU A 16 7.70 6.50 -4.08
N ASP A 17 7.53 7.70 -4.63
CA ASP A 17 6.64 8.69 -4.03
C ASP A 17 5.17 8.25 -4.11
N ILE A 18 4.82 7.27 -4.95
CA ILE A 18 3.45 6.73 -4.99
C ILE A 18 3.03 6.07 -3.67
N LEU A 19 3.98 5.62 -2.83
CA LEU A 19 3.68 5.10 -1.49
C LEU A 19 3.00 6.13 -0.59
N SER A 20 3.20 7.42 -0.87
CA SER A 20 2.57 8.51 -0.11
C SER A 20 1.20 8.92 -0.67
N VAL A 21 0.79 8.32 -1.78
CA VAL A 21 -0.48 8.63 -2.45
C VAL A 21 -1.57 7.74 -1.88
N ASN A 22 -2.60 8.37 -1.32
CA ASN A 22 -3.79 7.65 -0.87
C ASN A 22 -4.36 6.77 -2.01
N THR A 23 -4.74 5.53 -1.68
CA THR A 23 -5.19 4.58 -2.69
C THR A 23 -6.60 4.83 -3.20
N SER A 24 -7.37 5.71 -2.56
CA SER A 24 -8.77 5.90 -2.92
C SER A 24 -8.96 6.38 -4.36
N LEU A 25 -9.93 5.82 -5.07
CA LEU A 25 -10.10 6.13 -6.51
C LEU A 25 -10.91 7.40 -6.76
N TRP A 26 -11.77 7.79 -5.80
CA TRP A 26 -12.80 8.81 -5.97
C TRP A 26 -12.29 10.26 -5.99
N ASN A 27 -11.06 10.52 -5.54
CA ASN A 27 -10.45 11.86 -5.53
C ASN A 27 -9.44 12.09 -6.67
N LYS A 28 -9.54 11.33 -7.75
CA LYS A 28 -8.58 11.37 -8.87
C LYS A 28 -9.26 11.52 -10.21
N ILE A 29 -8.57 12.19 -11.13
CA ILE A 29 -8.93 12.27 -12.54
C ILE A 29 -7.85 11.51 -13.32
N TYR A 30 -8.28 10.60 -14.17
CA TYR A 30 -7.39 9.77 -14.99
C TYR A 30 -7.51 10.19 -16.45
N LYS A 31 -6.38 10.17 -17.16
CA LYS A 31 -6.43 10.25 -18.62
C LYS A 31 -7.13 8.99 -19.15
N SER A 32 -8.10 9.17 -20.03
CA SER A 32 -8.91 8.07 -20.56
C SER A 32 -8.06 7.01 -21.28
N GLU A 33 -6.96 7.40 -21.93
CA GLU A 33 -6.02 6.49 -22.58
C GLU A 33 -5.38 5.49 -21.60
N LEU A 34 -5.11 5.91 -20.35
CA LEU A 34 -4.53 5.02 -19.34
C LEU A 34 -5.52 3.93 -18.93
N LEU A 35 -6.79 4.29 -18.79
CA LEU A 35 -7.86 3.36 -18.43
C LEU A 35 -8.14 2.35 -19.56
N LYS A 36 -8.17 2.82 -20.81
CA LYS A 36 -8.45 1.98 -21.98
C LYS A 36 -7.34 0.97 -22.27
N ASN A 37 -6.10 1.30 -21.91
CA ASN A 37 -4.93 0.46 -22.15
C ASN A 37 -4.47 -0.32 -20.90
N MET A 38 -5.25 -0.27 -19.82
CA MET A 38 -4.98 -1.01 -18.59
C MET A 38 -5.31 -2.50 -18.77
N GLU A 39 -4.48 -3.39 -18.23
CA GLU A 39 -4.84 -4.81 -18.15
C GLU A 39 -5.98 -5.02 -17.15
N ASN A 40 -6.85 -6.00 -17.43
CA ASN A 40 -7.87 -6.44 -16.49
C ASN A 40 -7.32 -7.54 -15.58
N LEU A 41 -7.79 -7.59 -14.34
CA LEU A 41 -7.58 -8.76 -13.49
C LEU A 41 -8.59 -9.84 -13.81
N GLU A 42 -8.14 -11.09 -13.86
CA GLU A 42 -9.01 -12.25 -14.00
C GLU A 42 -9.95 -12.37 -12.80
N ILE A 43 -9.41 -12.16 -11.60
CA ILE A 43 -10.17 -12.22 -10.34
C ILE A 43 -9.87 -10.95 -9.52
N PRO A 44 -10.72 -9.91 -9.63
CA PRO A 44 -10.57 -8.71 -8.81
C PRO A 44 -10.79 -9.05 -7.33
N PRO A 45 -9.96 -8.51 -6.41
CA PRO A 45 -10.12 -8.78 -4.99
C PRO A 45 -11.27 -7.97 -4.39
N LYS A 46 -11.81 -8.43 -3.26
CA LYS A 46 -12.88 -7.70 -2.54
C LYS A 46 -12.36 -6.59 -1.62
N ILE A 47 -11.07 -6.61 -1.30
CA ILE A 47 -10.39 -5.61 -0.48
C ILE A 47 -9.08 -5.25 -1.19
N LEU A 48 -8.61 -4.01 -0.97
CA LEU A 48 -7.42 -3.47 -1.66
C LEU A 48 -7.55 -3.44 -3.20
N ASP A 49 -8.76 -3.53 -3.73
CA ASP A 49 -9.09 -3.35 -5.15
C ASP A 49 -8.66 -1.97 -5.66
N ASP A 50 -8.89 -0.92 -4.86
CA ASP A 50 -8.38 0.43 -5.08
C ASP A 50 -6.86 0.45 -5.34
N MET A 51 -6.09 -0.30 -4.54
CA MET A 51 -4.64 -0.41 -4.72
C MET A 51 -4.32 -1.13 -6.03
N MET A 52 -4.97 -2.28 -6.30
CA MET A 52 -4.73 -3.05 -7.51
C MET A 52 -4.98 -2.21 -8.76
N PHE A 53 -6.11 -1.50 -8.78
CA PHE A 53 -6.49 -0.61 -9.86
C PHE A 53 -5.45 0.49 -10.08
N LEU A 54 -4.99 1.16 -9.02
CA LEU A 54 -3.97 2.18 -9.14
C LEU A 54 -2.64 1.63 -9.67
N LEU A 55 -2.21 0.46 -9.20
CA LEU A 55 -0.98 -0.16 -9.71
C LEU A 55 -1.11 -0.46 -11.21
N LEU A 56 -2.23 -1.00 -11.66
CA LEU A 56 -2.45 -1.25 -13.10
C LEU A 56 -2.39 0.04 -13.93
N ILE A 57 -2.93 1.15 -13.42
CA ILE A 57 -2.80 2.46 -14.06
C ILE A 57 -1.35 2.97 -14.05
N TYR A 58 -0.66 2.84 -12.91
CA TYR A 58 0.69 3.37 -12.72
C TYR A 58 1.73 2.70 -13.60
N LEU A 59 1.48 1.47 -14.08
CA LEU A 59 2.34 0.81 -15.06
C LEU A 59 2.53 1.64 -16.34
N ASN A 60 1.47 2.34 -16.77
CA ASN A 60 1.44 3.12 -18.01
C ASN A 60 1.43 4.63 -17.77
N ALA A 61 1.35 5.08 -16.51
CA ALA A 61 1.37 6.49 -16.17
C ALA A 61 2.81 7.04 -16.18
N ASN A 62 3.01 8.21 -16.77
CA ASN A 62 4.31 8.89 -16.73
C ASN A 62 4.43 9.85 -15.54
N ARG A 63 3.30 10.45 -15.15
CA ARG A 63 3.29 11.55 -14.18
C ARG A 63 2.00 11.57 -13.37
N ILE A 64 2.12 11.88 -12.08
CA ILE A 64 1.00 12.16 -11.17
C ILE A 64 1.19 13.58 -10.63
N THR A 65 0.15 14.39 -10.72
CA THR A 65 0.14 15.79 -10.27
C THR A 65 -0.98 16.03 -9.27
N PHE A 66 -0.78 16.96 -8.36
CA PHE A 66 -1.73 17.23 -7.27
C PHE A 66 -2.23 18.66 -7.35
N ILE A 67 -3.54 18.82 -7.21
CA ILE A 67 -4.16 20.12 -6.98
C ILE A 67 -4.12 20.46 -5.49
N LYS A 68 -4.12 21.75 -5.17
CA LYS A 68 -4.08 22.23 -3.79
C LYS A 68 -5.37 21.92 -3.03
N ASP A 69 -6.50 22.02 -3.72
CA ASP A 69 -7.82 22.03 -3.09
C ASP A 69 -8.45 20.63 -3.06
N PRO A 70 -8.91 20.16 -1.89
CA PRO A 70 -9.65 18.91 -1.80
C PRO A 70 -11.05 19.09 -2.39
N MET A 71 -11.23 18.71 -3.65
CA MET A 71 -12.50 18.90 -4.37
C MET A 71 -13.55 17.80 -4.13
N TYR A 72 -13.27 16.83 -3.26
CA TYR A 72 -14.18 15.71 -2.97
C TYR A 72 -14.33 15.49 -1.46
N TYR A 73 -15.58 15.40 -1.00
CA TYR A 73 -15.95 15.12 0.38
C TYR A 73 -16.48 13.70 0.52
N TYR A 74 -15.81 12.87 1.31
CA TYR A 74 -16.18 11.48 1.52
C TYR A 74 -16.83 11.27 2.90
N MET A 75 -17.94 10.54 2.92
CA MET A 75 -18.66 10.19 4.14
C MET A 75 -18.24 8.80 4.63
N ILE A 76 -17.72 8.75 5.86
CA ILE A 76 -17.32 7.50 6.50
C ILE A 76 -18.55 6.86 7.15
N ARG A 77 -18.93 5.65 6.72
CA ARG A 77 -19.97 4.84 7.35
C ARG A 77 -19.33 3.75 8.22
N GLN A 78 -19.86 3.55 9.43
CA GLN A 78 -19.32 2.53 10.34
C GLN A 78 -19.53 1.10 9.82
N ASP A 79 -20.65 0.85 9.13
CA ASP A 79 -21.00 -0.46 8.57
C ASP A 79 -20.35 -0.72 7.19
N SER A 80 -19.17 -0.17 6.93
CA SER A 80 -18.50 -0.37 5.64
C SER A 80 -17.93 -1.79 5.52
N ILE A 81 -17.73 -2.24 4.27
CA ILE A 81 -17.14 -3.56 3.92
C ILE A 81 -15.80 -3.80 4.64
N MET A 82 -15.09 -2.74 5.00
CA MET A 82 -13.81 -2.79 5.72
C MET A 82 -13.93 -3.10 7.22
N GLY A 83 -15.15 -3.29 7.75
CA GLY A 83 -15.40 -3.55 9.17
C GLY A 83 -15.05 -4.97 9.63
N GLN A 84 -15.07 -5.96 8.73
CA GLN A 84 -14.68 -7.35 9.01
C GLN A 84 -13.91 -7.93 7.83
N ILE A 85 -12.67 -8.36 8.08
CA ILE A 85 -11.82 -9.01 7.07
C ILE A 85 -12.00 -10.53 7.21
N ARG A 86 -12.48 -11.17 6.15
CA ARG A 86 -12.65 -12.63 6.07
C ARG A 86 -11.47 -13.27 5.34
N LYS A 87 -11.22 -14.54 5.63
CA LYS A 87 -10.12 -15.31 5.04
C LYS A 87 -10.21 -15.37 3.50
N GLU A 88 -11.40 -15.55 2.94
CA GLU A 88 -11.59 -15.60 1.49
C GLU A 88 -11.23 -14.26 0.82
N GLN A 89 -11.41 -13.14 1.53
CA GLN A 89 -11.01 -11.82 1.05
C GLN A 89 -9.48 -11.71 1.01
N ILE A 90 -8.77 -12.22 2.03
CA ILE A 90 -7.31 -12.26 2.07
C ILE A 90 -6.78 -13.10 0.90
N GLU A 91 -7.30 -14.32 0.71
CA GLU A 91 -6.87 -15.21 -0.38
C GLU A 91 -7.12 -14.60 -1.77
N SER A 92 -8.27 -13.95 -1.99
CA SER A 92 -8.54 -13.24 -3.25
C SER A 92 -7.58 -12.08 -3.48
N THR A 93 -7.18 -11.39 -2.40
CA THR A 93 -6.23 -10.27 -2.44
C THR A 93 -4.83 -10.75 -2.77
N GLU A 94 -4.38 -11.85 -2.16
CA GLU A 94 -3.09 -12.47 -2.44
C GLU A 94 -2.97 -12.86 -3.92
N LYS A 95 -4.01 -13.49 -4.49
CA LYS A 95 -4.06 -13.85 -5.91
C LYS A 95 -3.95 -12.62 -6.83
N ALA A 96 -4.77 -11.61 -6.57
CA ALA A 96 -4.76 -10.36 -7.35
C ALA A 96 -3.41 -9.63 -7.26
N MET A 97 -2.79 -9.59 -6.07
CA MET A 97 -1.47 -8.97 -5.89
C MET A 97 -0.40 -9.68 -6.72
N VAL A 98 -0.40 -11.02 -6.74
CA VAL A 98 0.53 -11.82 -7.56
C VAL A 98 0.27 -11.59 -9.04
N GLU A 99 -0.99 -11.52 -9.46
CA GLU A 99 -1.37 -11.22 -10.84
C GLU A 99 -0.86 -9.84 -11.29
N VAL A 100 -1.09 -8.79 -10.48
CA VAL A 100 -0.55 -7.44 -10.74
C VAL A 100 0.97 -7.46 -10.85
N LYS A 101 1.67 -8.14 -9.94
CA LYS A 101 3.13 -8.25 -10.03
C LYS A 101 3.58 -8.95 -11.32
N ASN A 102 2.88 -10.01 -11.72
CA ASN A 102 3.17 -10.71 -12.97
C ASN A 102 2.96 -9.83 -14.20
N ILE A 103 1.92 -8.98 -14.21
CA ILE A 103 1.69 -7.97 -15.24
C ILE A 103 2.89 -7.02 -15.36
N TYR A 104 3.40 -6.51 -14.23
CA TYR A 104 4.60 -5.67 -14.21
C TYR A 104 5.84 -6.40 -14.75
N LEU A 105 6.01 -7.68 -14.43
CA LEU A 105 7.14 -8.48 -14.88
C LEU A 105 7.13 -8.77 -16.39
N ARG A 106 6.01 -8.62 -17.09
CA ARG A 106 5.91 -8.83 -18.55
C ARG A 106 6.57 -7.71 -19.37
N SER A 107 6.70 -6.50 -18.82
CA SER A 107 7.25 -5.35 -19.54
C SER A 107 8.59 -4.89 -18.99
N LYS A 108 9.44 -4.30 -19.84
CA LYS A 108 10.75 -3.78 -19.42
C LYS A 108 10.62 -2.63 -18.41
N SER A 109 9.65 -1.73 -18.62
CA SER A 109 9.35 -0.61 -17.70
C SER A 109 8.72 -1.09 -16.39
N GLY A 110 7.85 -2.10 -16.43
CA GLY A 110 7.27 -2.66 -15.21
C GLY A 110 8.33 -3.32 -14.31
N LYS A 111 9.30 -4.04 -14.90
CA LYS A 111 10.41 -4.64 -14.14
C LYS A 111 11.19 -3.64 -13.30
N THR A 112 11.39 -2.41 -13.77
CA THR A 112 12.10 -1.37 -12.99
C THR A 112 11.31 -0.87 -11.79
N LEU A 113 10.00 -1.11 -11.76
CA LEU A 113 9.10 -0.68 -10.68
C LEU A 113 8.87 -1.76 -9.62
N ILE A 114 9.39 -2.98 -9.80
CA ILE A 114 9.18 -4.10 -8.84
C ILE A 114 9.54 -3.75 -7.39
N PRO A 115 10.65 -3.06 -7.08
CA PRO A 115 10.93 -2.67 -5.70
C PRO A 115 9.92 -1.68 -5.10
N VAL A 116 9.19 -0.93 -5.95
CA VAL A 116 8.07 -0.08 -5.54
C VAL A 116 6.82 -0.91 -5.31
N ILE A 117 6.53 -1.89 -6.19
CA ILE A 117 5.39 -2.81 -6.04
C ILE A 117 5.51 -3.64 -4.76
N ASP A 118 6.70 -4.15 -4.46
CA ASP A 118 6.97 -4.90 -3.23
C ASP A 118 6.83 -4.00 -1.99
N ALA A 119 7.19 -2.72 -2.09
CA ALA A 119 7.01 -1.75 -1.03
C ALA A 119 5.53 -1.36 -0.83
N MET A 120 4.74 -1.25 -1.91
CA MET A 120 3.28 -1.05 -1.86
C MET A 120 2.57 -2.25 -1.23
N ALA A 121 2.96 -3.47 -1.62
CA ALA A 121 2.48 -4.71 -1.00
C ALA A 121 2.75 -4.70 0.51
N PHE A 122 3.97 -4.34 0.92
CA PHE A 122 4.29 -4.25 2.34
C PHE A 122 3.50 -3.18 3.08
N LEU A 123 3.32 -1.99 2.51
CA LEU A 123 2.54 -0.91 3.13
C LEU A 123 1.07 -1.30 3.36
N HIS A 124 0.39 -1.81 2.33
CA HIS A 124 -1.05 -2.01 2.41
C HIS A 124 -1.42 -3.40 2.94
N PHE A 125 -0.70 -4.44 2.54
CA PHE A 125 -0.95 -5.82 2.97
C PHE A 125 -0.18 -6.19 4.24
N GLY A 126 1.11 -5.81 4.32
CA GLY A 126 1.91 -6.04 5.51
C GLY A 126 1.47 -5.14 6.68
N ILE A 127 1.45 -3.84 6.48
CA ILE A 127 1.18 -2.91 7.58
C ILE A 127 -0.32 -2.70 7.79
N SER A 128 -1.00 -2.13 6.80
CA SER A 128 -2.36 -1.62 6.97
C SER A 128 -3.39 -2.73 7.23
N LEU A 129 -3.33 -3.84 6.49
CA LEU A 129 -4.24 -4.97 6.68
C LEU A 129 -4.00 -5.66 8.03
N MET A 130 -2.75 -5.96 8.39
CA MET A 130 -2.45 -6.60 9.68
C MET A 130 -2.81 -5.72 10.87
N PHE A 131 -2.72 -4.40 10.73
CA PHE A 131 -3.23 -3.48 11.74
C PHE A 131 -4.75 -3.63 11.93
N ARG A 132 -5.53 -3.74 10.85
CA ARG A 132 -6.98 -4.00 10.95
C ARG A 132 -7.27 -5.36 11.58
N ILE A 133 -6.60 -6.42 11.12
CA ILE A 133 -6.73 -7.77 11.70
C ILE A 133 -6.36 -7.78 13.19
N SER A 134 -5.43 -6.93 13.62
CA SER A 134 -5.04 -6.86 15.03
C SER A 134 -6.16 -6.38 15.96
N TYR A 135 -7.24 -5.76 15.44
CA TYR A 135 -8.45 -5.43 16.19
C TYR A 135 -9.50 -6.55 16.20
N ASP A 136 -9.40 -7.53 15.29
CA ASP A 136 -10.33 -8.65 15.25
C ASP A 136 -10.04 -9.62 16.40
N LYS A 137 -11.01 -9.76 17.31
CA LYS A 137 -10.90 -10.64 18.47
C LYS A 137 -11.01 -12.13 18.10
N ASN A 138 -11.55 -12.44 16.93
CA ASN A 138 -11.72 -13.81 16.45
C ASN A 138 -10.51 -14.30 15.64
N SER A 139 -9.58 -13.41 15.30
CA SER A 139 -8.39 -13.74 14.52
C SER A 139 -7.23 -14.23 15.39
N ASN A 140 -6.52 -15.26 14.91
CA ASN A 140 -5.22 -15.66 15.46
C ASN A 140 -4.11 -14.76 14.90
N LEU A 141 -3.92 -13.57 15.47
CA LEU A 141 -2.95 -12.58 14.97
C LEU A 141 -1.53 -13.14 14.79
N LYS A 142 -1.07 -14.07 15.63
CA LYS A 142 0.27 -14.64 15.50
C LYS A 142 0.41 -15.45 14.20
N GLU A 143 -0.62 -16.22 13.88
CA GLU A 143 -0.70 -17.02 12.66
C GLU A 143 -0.86 -16.14 11.43
N GLU A 144 -1.75 -15.14 11.48
CA GLU A 144 -1.93 -14.18 10.38
C GLU A 144 -0.64 -13.44 10.05
N LEU A 145 0.10 -12.96 11.06
CA LEU A 145 1.41 -12.31 10.85
C LEU A 145 2.44 -13.26 10.23
N LYS A 146 2.41 -14.55 10.60
CA LYS A 146 3.32 -15.56 10.04
C LYS A 146 2.99 -15.82 8.57
N ASN A 147 1.71 -16.02 8.24
CA ASN A 147 1.24 -16.28 6.88
C ASN A 147 1.49 -15.07 5.98
N ASN A 148 1.17 -13.86 6.45
CA ASN A 148 1.45 -12.60 5.77
C ASN A 148 2.95 -12.43 5.47
N ALA A 149 3.82 -12.67 6.46
CA ALA A 149 5.26 -12.58 6.23
C ALA A 149 5.76 -13.65 5.26
N ALA A 150 5.23 -14.87 5.29
CA ALA A 150 5.57 -15.93 4.35
C ALA A 150 5.17 -15.55 2.92
N PHE A 151 3.95 -15.06 2.72
CA PHE A 151 3.45 -14.57 1.43
C PHE A 151 4.31 -13.44 0.88
N LEU A 152 4.58 -12.40 1.68
CA LEU A 152 5.42 -11.29 1.26
C LEU A 152 6.85 -11.73 0.92
N ASN A 153 7.42 -12.72 1.62
CA ASN A 153 8.76 -13.24 1.31
C ASN A 153 8.78 -14.06 0.03
N ALA A 154 7.72 -14.82 -0.25
CA ALA A 154 7.63 -15.66 -1.43
C ALA A 154 7.40 -14.82 -2.70
N TYR A 155 6.50 -13.84 -2.62
CA TYR A 155 6.01 -13.13 -3.81
C TYR A 155 6.49 -11.68 -3.91
N PHE A 156 6.89 -11.03 -2.81
CA PHE A 156 7.28 -9.62 -2.77
C PHE A 156 8.64 -9.36 -2.07
N PRO A 157 9.68 -10.19 -2.31
CA PRO A 157 10.87 -10.27 -1.46
C PRO A 157 11.62 -8.94 -1.27
N ASP A 158 11.51 -7.99 -2.20
CA ASP A 158 12.21 -6.72 -2.10
C ASP A 158 11.65 -5.85 -0.96
N TRP A 159 10.50 -6.16 -0.38
CA TRP A 159 9.97 -5.37 0.75
C TRP A 159 10.96 -5.23 1.91
N LYS A 160 11.80 -6.26 2.16
CA LYS A 160 12.82 -6.23 3.23
C LYS A 160 14.02 -5.36 2.88
N ASN A 161 14.41 -5.36 1.61
CA ASN A 161 15.70 -4.85 1.15
C ASN A 161 15.59 -3.69 0.14
N SER A 162 14.37 -3.25 -0.17
CA SER A 162 14.07 -2.16 -1.08
C SER A 162 14.82 -0.90 -0.66
N GLU A 163 15.50 -0.32 -1.64
CA GLU A 163 16.24 0.93 -1.49
C GLU A 163 15.33 2.06 -1.03
N TYR A 164 14.11 2.11 -1.57
CA TYR A 164 13.09 3.11 -1.25
C TYR A 164 12.60 3.07 0.20
N LEU A 165 12.90 1.99 0.93
CA LEU A 165 12.61 1.85 2.36
C LEU A 165 13.87 1.83 3.23
N LYS A 166 15.04 2.20 2.69
CA LYS A 166 16.25 2.46 3.50
C LYS A 166 16.10 3.83 4.14
N ILE A 167 16.29 3.91 5.46
CA ILE A 167 16.13 5.17 6.21
C ILE A 167 17.04 6.27 5.64
N SER A 168 18.30 5.97 5.34
CA SER A 168 19.22 6.93 4.72
C SER A 168 18.74 7.46 3.37
N TYR A 169 18.22 6.57 2.51
CA TYR A 169 17.63 6.96 1.24
C TYR A 169 16.42 7.87 1.45
N VAL A 170 15.47 7.46 2.30
CA VAL A 170 14.25 8.22 2.56
C VAL A 170 14.55 9.62 3.15
N LEU A 171 15.55 9.72 4.04
CA LEU A 171 16.01 11.00 4.59
C LEU A 171 16.57 11.93 3.53
N ALA A 172 17.28 11.39 2.54
CA ALA A 172 17.79 12.16 1.40
C ALA A 172 16.70 12.55 0.38
N HIS A 173 15.54 11.87 0.38
CA HIS A 173 14.49 12.01 -0.63
C HIS A 173 13.14 12.41 0.01
N HIS A 174 13.10 13.58 0.64
CA HIS A 174 11.88 14.26 1.12
C HIS A 174 11.05 13.55 2.20
N ASN A 175 11.56 12.48 2.84
CA ASN A 175 10.96 11.82 4.00
C ASN A 175 9.57 11.18 3.80
N ASN A 176 9.05 11.12 2.57
CA ASN A 176 7.65 10.70 2.33
C ASN A 176 7.36 9.29 2.84
N ASN A 177 8.35 8.39 2.77
CA ASN A 177 8.20 6.97 3.10
C ASN A 177 8.78 6.60 4.48
N LEU A 178 9.06 7.59 5.34
CA LEU A 178 9.80 7.38 6.59
C LEU A 178 9.06 6.47 7.56
N LYS A 179 7.74 6.64 7.67
CA LYS A 179 6.88 5.80 8.53
C LYS A 179 7.00 4.32 8.14
N VAL A 180 6.91 4.03 6.84
CA VAL A 180 7.01 2.66 6.30
C VAL A 180 8.40 2.10 6.56
N ALA A 181 9.46 2.90 6.35
CA ALA A 181 10.83 2.50 6.61
C ALA A 181 11.10 2.17 8.10
N ILE A 182 10.49 2.92 9.04
CA ILE A 182 10.56 2.65 10.47
C ILE A 182 9.84 1.34 10.82
N VAL A 183 8.60 1.15 10.34
CA VAL A 183 7.85 -0.10 10.63
C VAL A 183 8.52 -1.33 10.05
N LYS A 184 9.16 -1.20 8.88
CA LYS A 184 10.01 -2.26 8.32
C LYS A 184 11.08 -2.73 9.32
N LYS A 185 11.67 -1.83 10.11
CA LYS A 185 12.65 -2.21 11.14
C LYS A 185 12.02 -3.07 12.23
N PHE A 186 10.85 -2.70 12.74
CA PHE A 186 10.09 -3.51 13.71
C PHE A 186 9.79 -4.91 13.17
N TYR A 187 9.45 -5.03 11.88
CA TYR A 187 9.31 -6.32 11.21
C TYR A 187 10.62 -7.13 11.22
N LYS A 188 11.73 -6.52 10.83
CA LYS A 188 13.04 -7.21 10.73
C LYS A 188 13.59 -7.69 12.09
N ILE A 189 13.24 -7.00 13.18
CA ILE A 189 13.67 -7.38 14.54
C ILE A 189 12.59 -8.16 15.30
N HIS A 190 11.57 -8.68 14.61
CA HIS A 190 10.47 -9.48 15.18
C HIS A 190 9.63 -8.77 16.26
N LEU A 191 9.62 -7.44 16.29
CA LEU A 191 8.85 -6.61 17.24
C LEU A 191 7.56 -6.04 16.64
N TYR A 192 7.15 -6.46 15.45
CA TYR A 192 5.96 -5.89 14.81
C TYR A 192 4.66 -6.10 15.59
N ARG A 193 4.50 -7.25 16.26
CA ARG A 193 3.33 -7.50 17.14
C ARG A 193 3.28 -6.51 18.31
N ALA A 194 4.44 -6.18 18.90
CA ALA A 194 4.53 -5.20 19.98
C ALA A 194 4.24 -3.78 19.46
N PHE A 195 4.74 -3.45 18.26
CA PHE A 195 4.40 -2.21 17.56
C PHE A 195 2.90 -2.07 17.36
N LEU A 196 2.22 -3.11 16.84
CA LEU A 196 0.77 -3.10 16.64
C LEU A 196 0.02 -2.85 17.95
N TRP A 197 0.39 -3.55 19.02
CA TRP A 197 -0.23 -3.35 20.33
C TRP A 197 -0.06 -1.91 20.85
N PHE A 198 1.15 -1.36 20.77
CA PHE A 198 1.41 0.02 21.18
C PHE A 198 0.66 1.04 20.31
N TYR A 199 0.64 0.80 19.00
CA TYR A 199 -0.06 1.67 18.07
C TYR A 199 -1.58 1.69 18.32
N ARG A 200 -2.18 0.54 18.60
CA ARG A 200 -3.57 0.44 19.06
C ARG A 200 -3.83 1.23 20.33
N LEU A 201 -2.94 1.14 21.32
CA LEU A 201 -3.07 1.92 22.55
C LEU A 201 -3.06 3.43 22.32
N ILE A 202 -2.18 3.92 21.43
CA ILE A 202 -2.14 5.33 21.07
C ILE A 202 -3.47 5.76 20.44
N ILE A 203 -4.01 4.99 19.49
CA ILE A 203 -5.29 5.32 18.86
C ILE A 203 -6.44 5.26 19.88
N ASP A 204 -6.51 4.19 20.66
CA ASP A 204 -7.65 3.96 21.55
C ASP A 204 -7.68 4.99 22.69
N LYS A 205 -6.51 5.35 23.26
CA LYS A 205 -6.39 6.27 24.41
C LYS A 205 -6.13 7.73 24.02
N MET A 206 -5.30 7.98 23.02
CA MET A 206 -4.86 9.34 22.66
C MET A 206 -5.57 9.88 21.42
N LYS A 207 -6.32 9.04 20.68
CA LYS A 207 -7.01 9.40 19.43
C LYS A 207 -6.07 9.94 18.33
N ILE A 208 -4.80 9.56 18.37
CA ILE A 208 -3.79 9.93 17.37
C ILE A 208 -3.64 8.77 16.38
N ASP A 209 -4.01 9.00 15.12
CA ASP A 209 -3.90 8.01 14.04
C ASP A 209 -2.73 8.35 13.10
N ILE A 210 -1.80 7.42 12.93
CA ILE A 210 -0.76 7.50 11.92
C ILE A 210 -1.43 7.16 10.58
N LYS A 211 -1.79 8.20 9.82
CA LYS A 211 -2.23 8.01 8.44
C LYS A 211 -1.09 7.36 7.64
N TRP A 212 -1.35 6.15 7.17
CA TRP A 212 -0.50 5.35 6.29
C TRP A 212 -0.64 5.80 4.85
#